data_AF-A0A284RIX0-F1
#
_entry.id   AF-A0A284RIX0-F1
#
_cell.length_a   1.000
_cell.length_b   1.000
_cell.length_c   1.000
_cell.angle_alpha   90.00
_cell.angle_beta   90.00
_cell.angle_gamma   90.00
#
_symmetry.space_group_name_H-M   'P 1'
#
loop_
_entity.id
_entity.type
_entity.pdbx_description
1 polymer ?
#
loop_
_entity_poly.entity_id
_entity_poly.type
_entity_poly.pdbx_seq_one_letter_code
_entity_poly.pdbx_strand_id
1 'polypeptide(L)'
;MNDRYLPDLLQNWRHRIRQSDESCQRQWADRVQMTLRQMYDLLLIEITRPRDSVFLTSGHSTEEMASIFRLIACIAEAVMSSRRVFPFTAQTQNISWTFLLSPGSNHMTKIMVSNGWCPFTIAILANDMCALSYASTRKPYVRDAVEGHHKCKMTACVINTIDTSSYSNRHAMEGCTCAYSKPSLERVCGSLENSEIPVVRQLQPNDGLISGDGSKTPYIAISHVWADGLGSTTEVGLPTCQINRLASIARRLIPSGAFWMDALCVPEKKDLRKRAIGLMAETYRNAGAVLVIDSGIRSCSVSAPLEEKLLHIISSGWMQRLWTLQEGLLARKLIFEFADGFATLDQLIPMGEDLVDVLLTQLAAEIFRLTKYQRCATSNGFGLGDVAKSLRWRTTSRAGDETLAISGLLNIDAFELVNLPASQRMMTLFLRVQKLPSDIIFIPGPKLNESGFRWAPKTMMTSMRTSMPIYDQYDALCTPQGLIAEYSAVYFNMDITLKGGVQWFIRDKAKQRIYKVTDVSSDADEYSCNVLLLKRLPRSSEMVSCVACRVVVGEAPPEDTDGDRFTCEYQWRLFLTDISEYELKREKADTVGAKSGRMRVLMT
;
A
#
# COMPACT_ATOMS: atom_id res chain seq x y z
N MET A 1 -21.55 2.88 -18.06
CA MET A 1 -20.47 2.62 -19.04
C MET A 1 -20.97 1.44 -19.86
N ASN A 2 -21.66 1.71 -20.97
CA ASN A 2 -22.51 0.74 -21.66
C ASN A 2 -22.00 0.47 -23.09
N ASP A 3 -20.74 0.11 -23.27
CA ASP A 3 -20.48 -0.74 -24.43
C ASP A 3 -20.93 -2.16 -24.05
N ARG A 4 -22.22 -2.40 -24.28
CA ARG A 4 -22.88 -3.69 -24.00
C ARG A 4 -22.14 -4.86 -24.67
N TYR A 5 -21.37 -4.59 -25.71
CA TYR A 5 -20.74 -5.60 -26.55
C TYR A 5 -19.28 -5.85 -26.22
N LEU A 6 -18.60 -4.95 -25.50
CA LEU A 6 -17.16 -5.12 -25.21
C LEU A 6 -16.85 -6.43 -24.45
N PRO A 7 -17.60 -6.84 -23.41
CA PRO A 7 -17.37 -8.13 -22.75
C PRO A 7 -17.51 -9.32 -23.72
N ASP A 8 -18.55 -9.33 -24.55
CA ASP A 8 -18.81 -10.39 -25.54
C ASP A 8 -17.71 -10.43 -26.62
N LEU A 9 -17.26 -9.25 -27.08
CA LEU A 9 -16.17 -9.13 -28.05
C LEU A 9 -14.86 -9.67 -27.48
N LEU A 10 -14.53 -9.33 -26.23
CA LEU A 10 -13.33 -9.83 -25.55
C LEU A 10 -13.42 -11.34 -25.29
N GLN A 11 -14.60 -11.84 -24.91
CA GLN A 11 -14.82 -13.29 -24.74
C GLN A 11 -14.61 -14.05 -26.04
N ASN A 12 -15.23 -13.60 -27.14
CA ASN A 12 -15.06 -14.20 -28.46
C ASN A 12 -13.62 -14.10 -28.96
N TRP A 13 -12.94 -12.99 -28.68
CA TRP A 13 -11.53 -12.82 -29.00
C TRP A 13 -10.64 -13.81 -28.23
N ARG A 14 -10.82 -13.92 -26.90
CA ARG A 14 -10.10 -14.90 -26.06
C ARG A 14 -10.33 -16.34 -26.52
N HIS A 15 -11.56 -16.69 -26.88
CA HIS A 15 -11.90 -18.01 -27.40
C HIS A 15 -11.11 -18.35 -28.67
N ARG A 16 -11.06 -17.43 -29.64
CA ARG A 16 -10.26 -17.61 -30.87
C ARG A 16 -8.76 -17.73 -30.58
N ILE A 17 -8.23 -16.97 -29.63
CA ILE A 17 -6.82 -17.08 -29.22
C ILE A 17 -6.51 -18.47 -28.67
N ARG A 18 -7.35 -18.99 -27.77
CA ARG A 18 -7.15 -20.33 -27.17
C ARG A 18 -7.16 -21.45 -28.21
N GLN A 19 -7.82 -21.26 -29.35
CA GLN A 19 -7.88 -22.23 -30.45
C GLN A 19 -6.74 -22.10 -31.46
N SER A 20 -5.93 -21.04 -31.38
CA SER A 20 -4.87 -20.75 -32.34
C SER A 20 -3.54 -21.38 -31.91
N ASP A 21 -2.64 -21.64 -32.86
CA ASP A 21 -1.29 -22.11 -32.56
C ASP A 21 -0.41 -21.04 -31.89
N GLU A 22 0.70 -21.46 -31.27
CA GLU A 22 1.58 -20.58 -30.50
C GLU A 22 2.23 -19.46 -31.34
N SER A 23 2.50 -19.71 -32.62
CA SER A 23 3.09 -18.71 -33.52
C SER A 23 2.08 -17.57 -33.76
N CYS A 24 0.83 -17.94 -34.06
CA CYS A 24 -0.26 -16.99 -34.22
C CYS A 24 -0.52 -16.19 -32.93
N GLN A 25 -0.51 -16.88 -31.78
CA GLN A 25 -0.67 -16.24 -30.46
C GLN A 25 0.42 -15.18 -30.20
N ARG A 26 1.69 -15.48 -30.51
CA ARG A 26 2.80 -14.52 -30.37
C ARG A 26 2.62 -13.30 -31.27
N GLN A 27 2.27 -13.50 -32.54
CA GLN A 27 2.01 -12.39 -33.48
C GLN A 27 0.88 -11.47 -32.99
N TRP A 28 -0.19 -12.06 -32.45
CA TRP A 28 -1.30 -11.29 -31.88
C TRP A 28 -0.92 -10.55 -30.60
N ALA A 29 -0.12 -11.17 -29.72
CA ALA A 29 0.40 -10.52 -28.53
C ALA A 29 1.28 -9.30 -28.88
N ASP A 30 2.15 -9.42 -29.87
CA ASP A 30 2.99 -8.33 -30.37
C ASP A 30 2.15 -7.20 -30.97
N ARG A 31 1.14 -7.53 -31.78
CA ARG A 31 0.22 -6.55 -32.35
C ARG A 31 -0.52 -5.77 -31.26
N VAL A 32 -1.05 -6.46 -30.24
CA VAL A 32 -1.71 -5.82 -29.09
C VAL A 32 -0.75 -4.87 -28.39
N GLN A 33 0.48 -5.29 -28.11
CA GLN A 33 1.47 -4.44 -27.44
C GLN A 33 1.81 -3.21 -28.28
N MET A 34 2.02 -3.37 -29.59
CA MET A 34 2.35 -2.27 -30.49
C MET A 34 1.21 -1.25 -30.54
N THR A 35 -0.04 -1.72 -30.70
CA THR A 35 -1.22 -0.84 -30.72
C THR A 35 -1.40 -0.09 -29.40
N LEU A 36 -1.23 -0.76 -28.26
CA LEU A 36 -1.34 -0.10 -26.96
C LEU A 36 -0.22 0.93 -26.73
N ARG A 37 1.00 0.66 -27.19
CA ARG A 37 2.10 1.65 -27.11
C ARG A 37 1.83 2.86 -28.01
N GLN A 38 1.38 2.65 -29.24
CA GLN A 38 0.99 3.75 -30.13
C GLN A 38 -0.12 4.61 -29.51
N MET A 39 -1.13 3.98 -28.91
CA MET A 39 -2.21 4.67 -28.21
C MET A 39 -1.69 5.46 -27.00
N TYR A 40 -0.77 4.89 -26.22
CA TYR A 40 -0.12 5.58 -25.11
C TYR A 40 0.61 6.83 -25.58
N ASP A 41 1.44 6.72 -26.62
CA ASP A 41 2.24 7.82 -27.15
C ASP A 41 1.35 8.96 -27.68
N LEU A 42 0.28 8.61 -28.41
CA LEU A 42 -0.69 9.59 -28.92
C LEU A 42 -1.41 10.34 -27.79
N LEU A 43 -1.91 9.62 -26.78
CA LEU A 43 -2.60 10.24 -25.64
C LEU A 43 -1.65 11.06 -24.77
N LEU A 44 -0.39 10.65 -24.67
CA LEU A 44 0.62 11.41 -23.94
C LEU A 44 0.88 12.76 -24.61
N ILE A 45 0.89 12.82 -25.95
CA ILE A 45 1.00 14.07 -26.70
C ILE A 45 -0.18 15.00 -26.37
N GLU A 46 -1.41 14.47 -26.38
CA GLU A 46 -2.62 15.26 -26.08
C GLU A 46 -2.57 15.94 -24.70
N ILE A 47 -1.94 15.29 -23.71
CA ILE A 47 -1.82 15.84 -22.34
C ILE A 47 -0.59 16.75 -22.19
N THR A 48 0.56 16.30 -22.70
CA THR A 48 1.84 16.99 -22.46
C THR A 48 2.08 18.17 -23.41
N ARG A 49 1.33 18.24 -24.52
CA ARG A 49 1.46 19.29 -25.53
C ARG A 49 0.10 19.91 -25.88
N PRO A 50 -0.45 20.79 -25.03
CA PRO A 50 -1.77 21.38 -25.26
C PRO A 50 -1.92 22.12 -26.59
N ARG A 51 -0.83 22.65 -27.16
CA ARG A 51 -0.82 23.32 -28.47
C ARG A 51 -0.96 22.37 -29.66
N ASP A 52 -0.57 21.11 -29.46
CA ASP A 52 -0.63 20.06 -30.49
C ASP A 52 -1.86 19.16 -30.30
N SER A 53 -2.70 19.44 -29.29
CA SER A 53 -3.86 18.62 -28.94
C SER A 53 -4.96 18.78 -29.99
N VAL A 54 -5.39 17.66 -30.58
CA VAL A 54 -6.48 17.65 -31.57
C VAL A 54 -7.82 18.03 -30.93
N PHE A 55 -8.02 17.65 -29.67
CA PHE A 55 -9.27 17.93 -28.96
C PHE A 55 -9.40 19.42 -28.59
N LEU A 56 -8.32 20.02 -28.05
CA LEU A 56 -8.34 21.45 -27.70
C LEU A 56 -8.42 22.34 -28.94
N THR A 57 -7.72 21.97 -30.02
CA THR A 57 -7.79 22.70 -31.30
C THR A 57 -9.16 22.59 -31.96
N SER A 58 -9.91 21.51 -31.69
CA SER A 58 -11.29 21.30 -32.17
C SER A 58 -12.36 21.93 -31.26
N GLY A 59 -11.97 22.63 -30.19
CA GLY A 59 -12.92 23.34 -29.31
C GLY A 59 -13.62 22.46 -28.26
N HIS A 60 -13.19 21.22 -28.05
CA HIS A 60 -13.74 20.37 -26.99
C HIS A 60 -13.40 20.93 -25.60
N SER A 61 -14.36 20.81 -24.69
CA SER A 61 -14.13 21.13 -23.28
C SER A 61 -13.21 20.11 -22.61
N THR A 62 -12.53 20.52 -21.55
CA THR A 62 -11.69 19.64 -20.73
C THR A 62 -12.49 18.47 -20.13
N GLU A 63 -13.80 18.64 -19.92
CA GLU A 63 -14.69 17.63 -19.35
C GLU A 63 -15.02 16.51 -20.35
N GLU A 64 -15.28 16.89 -21.61
CA GLU A 64 -15.47 15.96 -22.71
C GLU A 64 -14.19 15.16 -22.96
N MET A 65 -13.04 15.84 -23.01
CA MET A 65 -11.73 15.19 -23.15
C MET A 65 -11.48 14.18 -22.03
N ALA A 66 -11.72 14.57 -20.77
CA ALA A 66 -11.52 13.67 -19.64
C ALA A 66 -12.43 12.42 -19.72
N SER A 67 -13.65 12.57 -20.21
CA SER A 67 -14.58 11.44 -20.40
C SER A 67 -14.14 10.51 -21.53
N ILE A 68 -13.65 11.07 -22.65
CA ILE A 68 -13.11 10.31 -23.78
C ILE A 68 -11.86 9.54 -23.34
N PHE A 69 -10.89 10.22 -22.71
CA PHE A 69 -9.65 9.60 -22.25
C PHE A 69 -9.89 8.48 -21.24
N ARG A 70 -10.85 8.66 -20.33
CA ARG A 70 -11.26 7.62 -19.38
C ARG A 70 -11.84 6.39 -20.07
N LEU A 71 -12.69 6.57 -21.07
CA LEU A 71 -13.23 5.45 -21.84
C LEU A 71 -12.12 4.69 -22.57
N ILE A 72 -11.21 5.42 -23.24
CA ILE A 72 -10.07 4.83 -23.92
C ILE A 72 -9.19 4.05 -22.93
N ALA A 73 -8.92 4.61 -21.75
CA ALA A 73 -8.15 3.95 -20.70
C ALA A 73 -8.81 2.65 -20.21
N CYS A 74 -10.13 2.67 -19.99
CA CYS A 74 -10.86 1.48 -19.57
C CYS A 74 -10.82 0.38 -20.63
N ILE A 75 -10.98 0.74 -21.92
CA ILE A 75 -10.83 -0.21 -23.03
C ILE A 75 -9.40 -0.76 -23.06
N ALA A 76 -8.40 0.09 -22.89
CA ALA A 76 -7.00 -0.29 -22.86
C ALA A 76 -6.70 -1.29 -21.74
N GLU A 77 -7.19 -1.03 -20.52
CA GLU A 77 -7.06 -1.92 -19.37
C GLU A 77 -7.79 -3.24 -19.58
N ALA A 78 -8.98 -3.23 -20.18
CA ALA A 78 -9.74 -4.45 -20.48
C ALA A 78 -9.04 -5.34 -21.51
N VAL A 79 -8.47 -4.74 -22.57
CA VAL A 79 -7.64 -5.44 -23.55
C VAL A 79 -6.37 -5.98 -22.88
N MET A 80 -5.70 -5.17 -22.06
CA MET A 80 -4.51 -5.56 -21.29
C MET A 80 -4.78 -6.76 -20.37
N SER A 81 -5.88 -6.74 -19.62
CA SER A 81 -6.27 -7.86 -18.75
C SER A 81 -6.52 -9.13 -19.57
N SER A 82 -7.16 -8.99 -20.72
CA SER A 82 -7.46 -10.10 -21.62
C SER A 82 -6.20 -10.74 -22.23
N ARG A 83 -5.04 -10.07 -22.22
CA ARG A 83 -3.75 -10.65 -22.67
C ARG A 83 -3.28 -11.83 -21.83
N ARG A 84 -3.84 -12.03 -20.63
CA ARG A 84 -3.55 -13.22 -19.80
C ARG A 84 -3.88 -14.54 -20.50
N VAL A 85 -4.64 -14.49 -21.60
CA VAL A 85 -4.89 -15.63 -22.49
C VAL A 85 -3.66 -16.05 -23.31
N PHE A 86 -2.69 -15.16 -23.52
CA PHE A 86 -1.45 -15.47 -24.23
C PHE A 86 -0.45 -16.19 -23.31
N PRO A 87 0.46 -17.01 -23.87
CA PRO A 87 1.55 -17.62 -23.12
C PRO A 87 2.37 -16.57 -22.38
N PHE A 88 2.84 -16.90 -21.17
CA PHE A 88 3.62 -15.97 -20.33
C PHE A 88 4.84 -15.40 -21.06
N THR A 89 5.48 -16.18 -21.92
CA THR A 89 6.62 -15.79 -22.76
C THR A 89 6.30 -14.69 -23.76
N ALA A 90 5.02 -14.51 -24.12
CA ALA A 90 4.53 -13.47 -25.04
C ALA A 90 3.93 -12.26 -24.30
N GLN A 91 3.87 -12.29 -22.96
CA GLN A 91 3.40 -11.16 -22.16
C GLN A 91 4.53 -10.13 -22.01
N THR A 92 4.26 -8.89 -22.43
CA THR A 92 5.22 -7.77 -22.36
C THR A 92 4.82 -6.76 -21.28
N GLN A 93 5.67 -5.75 -21.06
CA GLN A 93 5.52 -4.79 -19.94
C GLN A 93 4.13 -4.12 -19.92
N ASN A 94 3.54 -4.07 -18.73
CA ASN A 94 2.28 -3.37 -18.47
C ASN A 94 2.45 -1.85 -18.65
N ILE A 95 1.50 -1.24 -19.35
CA ILE A 95 1.39 0.21 -19.49
C ILE A 95 0.43 0.71 -18.42
N SER A 96 0.85 1.71 -17.64
CA SER A 96 -0.04 2.40 -16.69
C SER A 96 -0.75 3.55 -17.39
N TRP A 97 -2.08 3.58 -17.27
CA TRP A 97 -2.93 4.61 -17.87
C TRP A 97 -3.28 5.76 -16.91
N THR A 98 -2.71 5.74 -15.70
CA THR A 98 -3.00 6.73 -14.65
C THR A 98 -2.51 8.14 -15.00
N PHE A 99 -1.60 8.30 -15.98
CA PHE A 99 -1.19 9.62 -16.47
C PHE A 99 -2.37 10.42 -17.07
N LEU A 100 -3.45 9.75 -17.48
CA LEU A 100 -4.69 10.39 -17.93
C LEU A 100 -5.47 11.06 -16.78
N LEU A 101 -5.12 10.75 -15.53
CA LEU A 101 -5.65 11.36 -14.30
C LEU A 101 -4.85 12.60 -13.84
N SER A 102 -3.90 13.10 -14.65
CA SER A 102 -3.01 14.23 -14.32
C SER A 102 -3.78 15.48 -13.86
N PRO A 103 -3.19 16.36 -13.00
CA PRO A 103 -3.88 17.49 -12.38
C PRO A 103 -4.37 18.51 -13.42
N GLY A 104 -5.63 18.35 -13.81
CA GLY A 104 -6.29 19.07 -14.90
C GLY A 104 -7.61 18.41 -15.29
N SER A 105 -7.69 17.07 -15.16
CA SER A 105 -8.89 16.24 -15.37
C SER A 105 -9.69 15.97 -14.07
N ASN A 106 -9.68 16.91 -13.12
CA ASN A 106 -10.30 16.81 -11.79
C ASN A 106 -11.84 16.76 -11.76
N HIS A 107 -12.50 16.74 -12.91
CA HIS A 107 -13.96 16.81 -13.00
C HIS A 107 -14.65 15.58 -12.37
N MET A 108 -14.17 14.36 -12.64
CA MET A 108 -14.75 13.15 -12.04
C MET A 108 -14.53 13.12 -10.52
N THR A 109 -13.34 13.50 -10.04
CA THR A 109 -13.08 13.63 -8.60
C THR A 109 -14.05 14.62 -7.96
N LYS A 110 -14.31 15.78 -8.60
CA LYS A 110 -15.29 16.75 -8.12
C LYS A 110 -16.70 16.17 -8.04
N ILE A 111 -17.16 15.45 -9.07
CA ILE A 111 -18.48 14.79 -9.09
C ILE A 111 -18.56 13.72 -7.99
N MET A 112 -17.55 12.88 -7.86
CA MET A 112 -17.55 11.83 -6.85
C MET A 112 -17.61 12.44 -5.44
N VAL A 113 -16.82 13.49 -5.18
CA VAL A 113 -16.85 14.22 -3.91
C VAL A 113 -18.23 14.86 -3.67
N SER A 114 -18.85 15.48 -4.69
CA SER A 114 -20.22 16.03 -4.54
C SER A 114 -21.26 14.95 -4.28
N ASN A 115 -21.01 13.72 -4.74
CA ASN A 115 -21.84 12.53 -4.46
C ASN A 115 -21.49 11.84 -3.13
N GLY A 116 -20.63 12.44 -2.29
CA GLY A 116 -20.30 11.98 -0.95
C GLY A 116 -19.06 11.09 -0.85
N TRP A 117 -18.32 10.85 -1.94
CA TRP A 117 -17.12 10.01 -1.88
C TRP A 117 -15.98 10.71 -1.13
N CYS A 118 -15.23 9.93 -0.35
CA CYS A 118 -14.03 10.42 0.30
C CYS A 118 -12.91 10.70 -0.72
N PRO A 119 -12.25 11.88 -0.70
CA PRO A 119 -11.06 12.15 -1.49
C PRO A 119 -9.94 11.12 -1.34
N PHE A 120 -9.78 10.54 -0.14
CA PHE A 120 -8.80 9.48 0.10
C PHE A 120 -9.19 8.17 -0.60
N THR A 121 -10.45 7.75 -0.48
CA THR A 121 -10.96 6.56 -1.16
C THR A 121 -10.89 6.70 -2.68
N ILE A 122 -11.16 7.90 -3.22
CA ILE A 122 -10.97 8.18 -4.64
C ILE A 122 -9.51 7.97 -5.03
N ALA A 123 -8.54 8.47 -4.24
CA ALA A 123 -7.12 8.27 -4.49
C ALA A 123 -6.69 6.79 -4.45
N ILE A 124 -7.29 5.97 -3.58
CA ILE A 124 -7.07 4.51 -3.53
C ILE A 124 -7.54 3.87 -4.85
N LEU A 125 -8.74 4.22 -5.32
CA LEU A 125 -9.34 3.67 -6.53
C LEU A 125 -8.68 4.20 -7.81
N ALA A 126 -8.09 5.39 -7.76
CA ALA A 126 -7.45 6.05 -8.89
C ALA A 126 -6.15 5.39 -9.39
N ASN A 127 -5.73 4.27 -8.81
CA ASN A 127 -4.69 3.43 -9.42
C ASN A 127 -5.18 2.71 -10.68
N ASP A 128 -6.49 2.54 -10.82
CA ASP A 128 -7.12 1.60 -11.75
C ASP A 128 -8.36 2.26 -12.38
N MET A 129 -8.35 2.45 -13.70
CA MET A 129 -9.38 3.26 -14.37
C MET A 129 -10.75 2.58 -14.40
N CYS A 130 -10.81 1.26 -14.60
CA CYS A 130 -12.09 0.54 -14.55
C CYS A 130 -12.67 0.53 -13.14
N ALA A 131 -11.86 0.30 -12.09
CA ALA A 131 -12.31 0.34 -10.71
C ALA A 131 -12.84 1.73 -10.30
N LEU A 132 -12.10 2.79 -10.60
CA LEU A 132 -12.53 4.18 -10.33
C LEU A 132 -13.82 4.52 -11.08
N SER A 133 -13.91 4.12 -12.35
CA SER A 133 -15.09 4.39 -13.16
C SER A 133 -16.32 3.61 -12.68
N TYR A 134 -16.15 2.35 -12.27
CA TYR A 134 -17.24 1.57 -11.67
C TYR A 134 -17.73 2.25 -10.38
N ALA A 135 -16.81 2.60 -9.48
CA ALA A 135 -17.12 3.31 -8.24
C ALA A 135 -17.86 4.64 -8.47
N SER A 136 -17.51 5.38 -9.52
CA SER A 136 -18.19 6.64 -9.89
C SER A 136 -19.69 6.48 -10.20
N THR A 137 -20.13 5.26 -10.50
CA THR A 137 -21.54 4.94 -10.77
C THR A 137 -22.28 4.39 -9.54
N ARG A 138 -21.60 4.28 -8.40
CA ARG A 138 -22.13 3.75 -7.14
C ARG A 138 -22.28 4.84 -6.09
N LYS A 139 -23.20 4.61 -5.16
CA LYS A 139 -23.32 5.45 -3.96
C LYS A 139 -22.23 5.02 -2.97
N PRO A 140 -21.42 5.96 -2.44
CA PRO A 140 -20.46 5.63 -1.41
C PRO A 140 -21.16 5.27 -0.11
N TYR A 141 -20.52 4.43 0.69
CA TYR A 141 -20.86 4.35 2.11
C TYR A 141 -20.40 5.64 2.80
N VAL A 142 -21.32 6.32 3.49
CA VAL A 142 -21.03 7.49 4.32
C VAL A 142 -21.42 7.16 5.75
N ARG A 143 -20.50 7.36 6.69
CA ARG A 143 -20.73 7.08 8.11
C ARG A 143 -21.67 8.13 8.71
N ASP A 144 -22.74 7.69 9.37
CA ASP A 144 -23.86 8.53 9.83
C ASP A 144 -23.52 9.67 10.80
N ALA A 145 -22.32 9.70 11.40
CA ALA A 145 -22.00 10.56 12.55
C ALA A 145 -21.03 11.71 12.25
N VAL A 146 -20.68 11.96 10.99
CA VAL A 146 -19.73 13.04 10.65
C VAL A 146 -20.24 13.83 9.45
N GLU A 147 -20.12 15.15 9.50
CA GLU A 147 -20.45 16.09 8.41
C GLU A 147 -19.60 15.82 7.15
N GLY A 148 -19.83 14.73 6.43
CA GLY A 148 -19.20 14.40 5.15
C GLY A 148 -17.66 14.34 5.13
N HIS A 149 -17.10 14.02 3.97
CA HIS A 149 -15.65 13.87 3.77
C HIS A 149 -14.91 15.16 3.37
N HIS A 150 -15.50 16.33 3.60
CA HIS A 150 -14.95 17.62 3.13
C HIS A 150 -13.59 17.98 3.76
N LYS A 151 -13.29 17.49 4.97
CA LYS A 151 -11.99 17.68 5.66
C LYS A 151 -10.95 16.62 5.27
N CYS A 152 -11.33 15.60 4.50
CA CYS A 152 -10.41 14.53 4.10
C CYS A 152 -9.49 14.99 2.98
N LYS A 153 -8.28 14.45 2.94
CA LYS A 153 -7.28 14.73 1.89
C LYS A 153 -7.09 13.48 1.04
N MET A 154 -6.47 13.63 -0.14
CA MET A 154 -6.08 12.49 -0.99
C MET A 154 -5.05 11.54 -0.33
N THR A 155 -4.51 11.93 0.83
CA THR A 155 -3.51 11.16 1.58
C THR A 155 -4.03 10.59 2.89
N ALA A 156 -5.22 10.98 3.36
CA ALA A 156 -5.80 10.46 4.60
C ALA A 156 -7.30 10.76 4.74
N CYS A 157 -8.04 9.80 5.32
CA CYS A 157 -9.42 9.96 5.75
C CYS A 157 -9.50 10.38 7.22
N VAL A 158 -9.99 11.59 7.49
CA VAL A 158 -10.11 12.12 8.87
C VAL A 158 -11.24 11.44 9.64
N ILE A 159 -12.32 11.00 8.96
CA ILE A 159 -13.48 10.33 9.59
C ILE A 159 -13.08 9.02 10.29
N ASN A 160 -12.07 8.33 9.78
CA ASN A 160 -11.59 7.08 10.37
C ASN A 160 -10.63 7.29 11.56
N THR A 161 -10.30 8.55 11.86
CA THR A 161 -9.51 8.95 13.03
C THR A 161 -10.44 9.36 14.15
N ILE A 162 -10.42 8.62 15.27
CA ILE A 162 -11.20 9.00 16.44
C ILE A 162 -10.42 9.95 17.33
N ASP A 163 -11.12 10.92 17.91
CA ASP A 163 -10.66 11.66 19.08
C ASP A 163 -11.06 10.87 20.32
N THR A 164 -10.08 10.35 21.06
CA THR A 164 -10.32 9.53 22.24
C THR A 164 -11.00 10.29 23.38
N SER A 165 -10.97 11.63 23.38
CA SER A 165 -11.56 12.44 24.45
C SER A 165 -13.08 12.60 24.35
N SER A 166 -13.63 12.51 23.12
CA SER A 166 -15.05 12.68 22.82
C SER A 166 -15.73 11.38 22.36
N TYR A 167 -14.99 10.27 22.36
CA TYR A 167 -15.42 8.98 21.87
C TYR A 167 -16.37 8.25 22.85
N SER A 168 -17.45 7.67 22.32
CA SER A 168 -18.33 6.78 23.07
C SER A 168 -18.65 5.51 22.27
N ASN A 169 -18.83 4.38 22.96
CA ASN A 169 -19.19 3.14 22.31
C ASN A 169 -20.63 3.18 21.81
N ARG A 170 -20.87 2.54 20.66
CA ARG A 170 -22.21 2.35 20.12
C ARG A 170 -22.82 1.06 20.63
N HIS A 171 -24.11 1.10 20.91
CA HIS A 171 -24.88 -0.10 21.21
C HIS A 171 -25.15 -0.91 19.93
N ALA A 172 -25.42 -2.20 20.08
CA ALA A 172 -25.70 -3.09 18.95
C ALA A 172 -27.04 -2.79 18.26
N MET A 173 -27.97 -2.16 18.99
CA MET A 173 -29.30 -1.78 18.52
C MET A 173 -29.53 -0.29 18.82
N GLU A 174 -30.21 0.38 17.90
CA GLU A 174 -30.63 1.77 18.08
C GLU A 174 -31.58 1.88 19.29
N GLY A 175 -31.42 2.95 20.10
CA GLY A 175 -32.21 3.18 21.32
C GLY A 175 -31.83 2.32 22.53
N CYS A 176 -30.88 1.39 22.43
CA CYS A 176 -30.41 0.59 23.57
C CYS A 176 -29.50 1.40 24.50
N THR A 177 -29.69 1.27 25.82
CA THR A 177 -28.93 1.97 26.87
C THR A 177 -28.37 1.01 27.95
N CYS A 178 -28.10 -0.25 27.57
CA CYS A 178 -27.63 -1.28 28.51
C CYS A 178 -26.31 -0.91 29.22
N ALA A 179 -26.09 -1.47 30.41
CA ALA A 179 -24.81 -1.32 31.10
C ALA A 179 -23.62 -1.90 30.32
N TYR A 180 -22.41 -1.49 30.71
CA TYR A 180 -21.17 -2.05 30.20
C TYR A 180 -20.84 -3.34 30.94
N SER A 181 -20.28 -4.30 30.21
CA SER A 181 -19.77 -5.56 30.74
C SER A 181 -18.30 -5.71 30.37
N LYS A 182 -17.54 -6.36 31.26
CA LYS A 182 -16.09 -6.57 31.11
C LYS A 182 -15.67 -7.91 31.71
N PRO A 183 -14.56 -8.50 31.26
CA PRO A 183 -14.00 -9.69 31.89
C PRO A 183 -13.35 -9.34 33.24
N SER A 184 -12.95 -10.37 33.98
CA SER A 184 -12.12 -10.20 35.18
C SER A 184 -10.77 -9.57 34.79
N LEU A 185 -10.57 -8.32 35.21
CA LEU A 185 -9.33 -7.59 34.95
C LEU A 185 -8.12 -8.30 35.55
N GLU A 186 -8.25 -8.84 36.76
CA GLU A 186 -7.20 -9.60 37.46
C GLU A 186 -6.73 -10.81 36.63
N ARG A 187 -7.67 -11.57 36.05
CA ARG A 187 -7.32 -12.72 35.20
C ARG A 187 -6.66 -12.29 33.89
N VAL A 188 -7.17 -11.25 33.24
CA VAL A 188 -6.56 -10.72 32.00
C VAL A 188 -5.14 -10.23 32.28
N CYS A 189 -4.93 -9.48 33.36
CA CYS A 189 -3.62 -9.02 33.79
C CYS A 189 -2.68 -10.18 34.10
N GLY A 190 -3.14 -11.18 34.86
CA GLY A 190 -2.35 -12.36 35.20
C GLY A 190 -1.92 -13.16 33.97
N SER A 191 -2.80 -13.35 32.98
CA SER A 191 -2.42 -13.98 31.71
C SER A 191 -1.33 -13.19 30.99
N LEU A 192 -1.47 -11.87 30.89
CA LEU A 192 -0.47 -11.02 30.23
C LEU A 192 0.87 -11.01 30.97
N GLU A 193 0.88 -11.09 32.30
CA GLU A 193 2.10 -11.22 33.14
C GLU A 193 2.83 -12.54 32.89
N ASN A 194 2.08 -13.60 32.61
CA ASN A 194 2.61 -14.91 32.22
C ASN A 194 2.89 -15.05 30.71
N SER A 195 2.76 -13.96 29.94
CA SER A 195 2.90 -13.97 28.47
C SER A 195 1.91 -14.89 27.75
N GLU A 196 0.75 -15.12 28.36
CA GLU A 196 -0.37 -15.87 27.78
C GLU A 196 -1.33 -14.91 27.06
N ILE A 197 -1.96 -15.37 25.98
CA ILE A 197 -2.97 -14.59 25.24
C ILE A 197 -4.31 -14.72 25.98
N PRO A 198 -4.84 -13.66 26.62
CA PRO A 198 -6.13 -13.73 27.29
C PRO A 198 -7.25 -13.81 26.25
N VAL A 199 -8.17 -14.77 26.39
CA VAL A 199 -9.38 -14.87 25.58
C VAL A 199 -10.61 -14.81 26.46
N VAL A 200 -11.75 -14.40 25.91
CA VAL A 200 -13.00 -14.33 26.65
C VAL A 200 -14.08 -15.18 25.99
N ARG A 201 -14.99 -15.72 26.79
CA ARG A 201 -16.19 -16.42 26.29
C ARG A 201 -17.39 -16.12 27.16
N GLN A 202 -18.56 -16.18 26.55
CA GLN A 202 -19.84 -16.05 27.24
C GLN A 202 -20.67 -17.30 26.94
N LEU A 203 -21.09 -18.01 27.98
CA LEU A 203 -21.87 -19.24 27.85
C LEU A 203 -23.32 -18.92 27.47
N GLN A 204 -23.97 -18.02 28.21
CA GLN A 204 -25.32 -17.52 27.93
C GLN A 204 -25.35 -15.98 27.91
N PRO A 205 -26.33 -15.34 27.24
CA PRO A 205 -26.40 -13.88 27.12
C PRO A 205 -26.45 -13.08 28.43
N ASN A 206 -26.86 -13.74 29.53
CA ASN A 206 -26.93 -13.12 30.86
C ASN A 206 -25.71 -13.46 31.73
N ASP A 207 -24.81 -14.32 31.25
CA ASP A 207 -23.61 -14.69 31.98
C ASP A 207 -22.54 -13.59 31.86
N GLY A 208 -21.72 -13.46 32.90
CA GLY A 208 -20.50 -12.67 32.84
C GLY A 208 -19.47 -13.26 31.86
N LEU A 209 -18.53 -12.43 31.43
CA LEU A 209 -17.42 -12.86 30.59
C LEU A 209 -16.43 -13.71 31.38
N ILE A 210 -16.15 -14.91 30.88
CA ILE A 210 -15.17 -15.84 31.45
C ILE A 210 -13.86 -15.68 30.69
N SER A 211 -12.80 -15.28 31.38
CA SER A 211 -11.44 -15.24 30.83
C SER A 211 -10.82 -16.64 30.79
N GLY A 212 -10.06 -16.92 29.74
CA GLY A 212 -9.28 -18.14 29.57
C GLY A 212 -7.96 -17.87 28.84
N ASP A 213 -7.20 -18.94 28.63
CA ASP A 213 -5.90 -18.93 27.96
C ASP A 213 -6.07 -19.38 26.49
N GLY A 214 -5.69 -18.51 25.56
CA GLY A 214 -5.78 -18.72 24.12
C GLY A 214 -4.86 -19.82 23.58
N SER A 215 -3.82 -20.22 24.34
CA SER A 215 -2.99 -21.38 23.99
C SER A 215 -3.71 -22.71 24.24
N LYS A 216 -4.66 -22.73 25.18
CA LYS A 216 -5.44 -23.91 25.60
C LYS A 216 -6.85 -23.93 25.01
N THR A 217 -7.36 -22.78 24.61
CA THR A 217 -8.74 -22.60 24.16
C THR A 217 -8.75 -22.06 22.74
N PRO A 218 -9.19 -22.84 21.73
CA PRO A 218 -9.37 -22.31 20.38
C PRO A 218 -10.27 -21.06 20.42
N TYR A 219 -9.94 -20.00 19.70
CA TYR A 219 -10.69 -18.75 19.70
C TYR A 219 -10.73 -18.11 18.31
N ILE A 220 -11.64 -17.14 18.11
CA ILE A 220 -11.55 -16.19 17.01
C ILE A 220 -10.96 -14.87 17.48
N ALA A 221 -10.18 -14.18 16.67
CA ALA A 221 -9.80 -12.79 16.95
C ALA A 221 -10.75 -11.84 16.21
N ILE A 222 -11.20 -10.78 16.87
CA ILE A 222 -12.10 -9.79 16.29
C ILE A 222 -11.29 -8.56 15.89
N SER A 223 -11.20 -8.34 14.58
CA SER A 223 -10.58 -7.18 13.96
C SER A 223 -11.65 -6.15 13.63
N HIS A 224 -11.53 -4.94 14.17
CA HIS A 224 -12.61 -3.97 14.08
C HIS A 224 -12.10 -2.53 13.95
N VAL A 225 -12.98 -1.63 13.50
CA VAL A 225 -12.67 -0.20 13.38
C VAL A 225 -13.21 0.55 14.59
N TRP A 226 -12.32 1.22 15.33
CA TRP A 226 -12.72 1.99 16.52
C TRP A 226 -13.78 3.05 16.22
N ALA A 227 -13.71 3.71 15.05
CA ALA A 227 -14.69 4.71 14.61
C ALA A 227 -16.13 4.16 14.48
N ASP A 228 -16.30 2.84 14.48
CA ASP A 228 -17.61 2.16 14.43
C ASP A 228 -18.26 2.01 15.81
N GLY A 229 -17.60 2.50 16.87
CA GLY A 229 -18.14 2.47 18.24
C GLY A 229 -17.77 1.22 19.06
N LEU A 230 -16.77 0.44 18.63
CA LEU A 230 -16.35 -0.80 19.28
C LEU A 230 -14.97 -0.73 19.98
N GLY A 231 -14.28 0.41 19.94
CA GLY A 231 -12.98 0.61 20.60
C GLY A 231 -13.16 0.84 22.10
N SER A 232 -12.34 0.22 22.95
CA SER A 232 -12.39 0.41 24.41
C SER A 232 -11.10 -0.11 25.06
N THR A 233 -11.08 -0.18 26.39
CA THR A 233 -10.06 -0.85 27.19
C THR A 233 -10.69 -1.93 28.07
N THR A 234 -9.89 -2.88 28.55
CA THR A 234 -10.36 -3.98 29.41
C THR A 234 -11.05 -3.47 30.67
N GLU A 235 -10.56 -2.36 31.23
CA GLU A 235 -11.07 -1.73 32.44
C GLU A 235 -12.50 -1.21 32.28
N VAL A 236 -12.85 -0.72 31.09
CA VAL A 236 -14.17 -0.18 30.74
C VAL A 236 -15.08 -1.26 30.18
N GLY A 237 -14.56 -2.11 29.28
CA GLY A 237 -15.32 -3.13 28.58
C GLY A 237 -16.18 -2.54 27.45
N LEU A 238 -17.29 -3.22 27.13
CA LEU A 238 -18.19 -2.83 26.05
C LEU A 238 -19.66 -2.85 26.52
N PRO A 239 -20.58 -2.15 25.83
CA PRO A 239 -22.00 -2.32 26.07
C PRO A 239 -22.41 -3.79 26.03
N THR A 240 -23.21 -4.25 27.01
CA THR A 240 -23.58 -5.67 27.15
C THR A 240 -24.25 -6.23 25.88
N CYS A 241 -25.04 -5.42 25.17
CA CYS A 241 -25.64 -5.83 23.90
C CYS A 241 -24.60 -6.12 22.81
N GLN A 242 -23.47 -5.40 22.78
CA GLN A 242 -22.36 -5.70 21.87
C GLN A 242 -21.68 -7.00 22.27
N ILE A 243 -21.41 -7.23 23.56
CA ILE A 243 -20.84 -8.50 24.03
C ILE A 243 -21.73 -9.68 23.65
N ASN A 244 -23.03 -9.58 23.88
CA ASN A 244 -23.99 -10.64 23.52
C ASN A 244 -23.98 -10.93 22.02
N ARG A 245 -23.89 -9.89 21.18
CA ARG A 245 -23.77 -10.01 19.73
C ARG A 245 -22.45 -10.69 19.34
N LEU A 246 -21.32 -10.22 19.84
CA LEU A 246 -20.00 -10.77 19.52
C LEU A 246 -19.86 -12.23 19.99
N ALA A 247 -20.33 -12.55 21.19
CA ALA A 247 -20.35 -13.92 21.69
C ALA A 247 -21.26 -14.84 20.86
N SER A 248 -22.41 -14.34 20.39
CA SER A 248 -23.27 -15.07 19.46
C SER A 248 -22.57 -15.37 18.14
N ILE A 249 -21.84 -14.40 17.59
CA ILE A 249 -21.03 -14.61 16.38
C ILE A 249 -19.91 -15.62 16.65
N ALA A 250 -19.18 -15.49 17.76
CA ALA A 250 -18.10 -16.40 18.13
C ALA A 250 -18.60 -17.86 18.23
N ARG A 251 -19.74 -18.11 18.88
CA ARG A 251 -20.36 -19.45 18.97
C ARG A 251 -20.73 -20.04 17.60
N ARG A 252 -21.05 -19.20 16.61
CA ARG A 252 -21.33 -19.64 15.23
C ARG A 252 -20.07 -19.96 14.44
N LEU A 253 -18.94 -19.34 14.77
CA LEU A 253 -17.69 -19.46 14.01
C LEU A 253 -16.69 -20.47 14.61
N ILE A 254 -16.75 -20.75 15.92
CA ILE A 254 -15.87 -21.70 16.58
C ILE A 254 -16.58 -22.44 17.73
N PRO A 255 -16.35 -23.77 17.93
CA PRO A 255 -17.06 -24.56 18.94
C PRO A 255 -16.90 -24.07 20.39
N SER A 256 -15.75 -23.50 20.74
CA SER A 256 -15.49 -22.96 22.08
C SER A 256 -16.32 -21.72 22.42
N GLY A 257 -16.83 -21.02 21.39
CA GLY A 257 -17.44 -19.70 21.52
C GLY A 257 -16.49 -18.63 22.08
N ALA A 258 -15.19 -18.91 22.17
CA ALA A 258 -14.20 -17.99 22.71
C ALA A 258 -13.72 -17.01 21.64
N PHE A 259 -13.46 -15.78 22.05
CA PHE A 259 -12.94 -14.74 21.19
C PHE A 259 -11.95 -13.82 21.90
N TRP A 260 -11.05 -13.25 21.12
CA TRP A 260 -10.14 -12.19 21.52
C TRP A 260 -10.61 -10.88 20.89
N MET A 261 -10.56 -9.80 21.66
CA MET A 261 -10.76 -8.43 21.17
C MET A 261 -9.95 -7.49 22.06
N ASP A 262 -9.23 -6.55 21.45
CA ASP A 262 -8.43 -5.54 22.15
C ASP A 262 -9.21 -4.80 23.25
N ALA A 263 -10.46 -4.42 22.96
CA ALA A 263 -11.38 -3.78 23.91
C ALA A 263 -11.63 -4.58 25.21
N LEU A 264 -11.39 -5.89 25.21
CA LEU A 264 -11.63 -6.78 26.36
C LEU A 264 -10.35 -7.48 26.86
N CYS A 265 -9.29 -7.47 26.07
CA CYS A 265 -8.08 -8.27 26.30
C CYS A 265 -6.80 -7.43 26.40
N VAL A 266 -6.89 -6.12 26.14
CA VAL A 266 -5.78 -5.17 26.26
C VAL A 266 -6.11 -4.14 27.36
N PRO A 267 -5.42 -4.17 28.51
CA PRO A 267 -5.62 -3.19 29.57
C PRO A 267 -4.98 -1.84 29.24
N GLU A 268 -5.41 -0.80 29.94
CA GLU A 268 -4.85 0.54 29.86
C GLU A 268 -3.50 0.65 30.58
N LYS A 269 -3.28 -0.15 31.64
CA LYS A 269 -2.03 -0.19 32.40
C LYS A 269 -0.82 -0.35 31.46
N LYS A 270 0.05 0.68 31.44
CA LYS A 270 1.13 0.87 30.45
C LYS A 270 1.99 -0.37 30.21
N ASP A 271 2.46 -1.03 31.26
CA ASP A 271 3.36 -2.19 31.12
C ASP A 271 2.64 -3.43 30.57
N LEU A 272 1.40 -3.66 30.99
CA LEU A 272 0.59 -4.76 30.48
C LEU A 272 0.12 -4.50 29.06
N ARG A 273 -0.17 -3.24 28.71
CA ARG A 273 -0.46 -2.83 27.33
C ARG A 273 0.73 -3.12 26.41
N LYS A 274 1.96 -2.82 26.85
CA LYS A 274 3.18 -3.16 26.10
C LYS A 274 3.32 -4.67 25.88
N ARG A 275 3.08 -5.48 26.92
CA ARG A 275 3.09 -6.95 26.82
C ARG A 275 2.02 -7.45 25.84
N ALA A 276 0.80 -6.92 25.93
CA ALA A 276 -0.28 -7.26 25.00
C ALA A 276 0.09 -6.91 23.55
N ILE A 277 0.72 -5.75 23.31
CA ILE A 277 1.25 -5.37 21.99
C ILE A 277 2.31 -6.36 21.50
N GLY A 278 3.22 -6.80 22.36
CA GLY A 278 4.19 -7.87 22.06
C GLY A 278 3.52 -9.15 21.57
N LEU A 279 2.42 -9.56 22.22
CA LEU A 279 1.67 -10.76 21.88
C LEU A 279 0.74 -10.60 20.66
N MET A 280 0.45 -9.38 20.18
CA MET A 280 -0.58 -9.15 19.15
C MET A 280 -0.35 -9.99 17.89
N ALA A 281 0.89 -10.13 17.43
CA ALA A 281 1.17 -10.90 16.22
C ALA A 281 0.77 -12.37 16.40
N GLU A 282 1.10 -12.95 17.55
CA GLU A 282 0.75 -14.32 17.90
C GLU A 282 -0.77 -14.48 18.11
N THR A 283 -1.43 -13.49 18.71
CA THR A 283 -2.89 -13.46 18.87
C THR A 283 -3.63 -13.69 17.55
N TYR A 284 -3.27 -13.00 16.47
CA TYR A 284 -3.94 -13.20 15.18
C TYR A 284 -3.47 -14.46 14.46
N ARG A 285 -2.19 -14.82 14.62
CA ARG A 285 -1.59 -16.02 14.01
C ARG A 285 -2.15 -17.33 14.58
N ASN A 286 -2.46 -17.35 15.87
CA ASN A 286 -2.96 -18.54 16.58
C ASN A 286 -4.49 -18.62 16.62
N ALA A 287 -5.20 -17.54 16.28
CA ALA A 287 -6.65 -17.57 16.17
C ALA A 287 -7.11 -18.57 15.09
N GLY A 288 -8.19 -19.31 15.37
CA GLY A 288 -8.81 -20.22 14.42
C GLY A 288 -9.42 -19.47 13.22
N ALA A 289 -9.86 -18.23 13.44
CA ALA A 289 -10.24 -17.28 12.41
C ALA A 289 -10.09 -15.84 12.92
N VAL A 290 -9.90 -14.89 12.01
CA VAL A 290 -10.01 -13.47 12.27
C VAL A 290 -11.30 -12.95 11.63
N LEU A 291 -12.18 -12.38 12.45
CA LEU A 291 -13.43 -11.77 12.02
C LEU A 291 -13.24 -10.27 11.84
N VAL A 292 -13.49 -9.77 10.62
CA VAL A 292 -13.48 -8.36 10.27
C VAL A 292 -14.87 -7.76 10.44
N ILE A 293 -14.98 -6.74 11.27
CA ILE A 293 -16.19 -5.95 11.50
C ILE A 293 -15.93 -4.50 11.11
N ASP A 294 -16.56 -4.05 10.02
CA ASP A 294 -16.50 -2.68 9.52
C ASP A 294 -17.88 -2.24 9.01
N SER A 295 -18.31 -1.03 9.37
CA SER A 295 -19.64 -0.52 9.06
C SER A 295 -19.88 -0.30 7.56
N GLY A 296 -18.83 0.00 6.79
CA GLY A 296 -18.91 0.10 5.33
C GLY A 296 -18.99 -1.26 4.64
N ILE A 297 -18.38 -2.30 5.20
CA ILE A 297 -18.56 -3.68 4.71
C ILE A 297 -19.97 -4.19 5.06
N ARG A 298 -20.42 -3.92 6.29
CA ARG A 298 -21.76 -4.29 6.79
C ARG A 298 -22.91 -3.54 6.14
N SER A 299 -22.65 -2.52 5.31
CA SER A 299 -23.69 -1.88 4.50
C SER A 299 -23.98 -2.63 3.20
N CYS A 300 -23.23 -3.70 2.90
CA CYS A 300 -23.40 -4.54 1.71
C CYS A 300 -23.92 -5.92 2.11
N SER A 301 -24.79 -6.53 1.30
CA SER A 301 -25.24 -7.92 1.49
C SER A 301 -24.17 -8.92 1.04
N VAL A 302 -24.08 -10.05 1.72
CA VAL A 302 -23.21 -11.16 1.30
C VAL A 302 -23.59 -11.73 -0.08
N SER A 303 -24.86 -11.56 -0.45
CA SER A 303 -25.44 -12.01 -1.73
C SER A 303 -25.27 -11.00 -2.87
N ALA A 304 -24.69 -9.82 -2.59
CA ALA A 304 -24.40 -8.82 -3.62
C ALA A 304 -23.37 -9.35 -4.65
N PRO A 305 -23.33 -8.78 -5.86
CA PRO A 305 -22.30 -9.10 -6.86
C PRO A 305 -20.89 -8.95 -6.32
N LEU A 306 -19.94 -9.73 -6.86
CA LEU A 306 -18.57 -9.81 -6.34
C LEU A 306 -17.87 -8.44 -6.40
N GLU A 307 -18.00 -7.71 -7.50
CA GLU A 307 -17.46 -6.37 -7.68
C GLU A 307 -17.99 -5.37 -6.65
N GLU A 308 -19.24 -5.52 -6.21
CA GLU A 308 -19.84 -4.66 -5.18
C GLU A 308 -19.24 -4.99 -3.81
N LYS A 309 -19.15 -6.28 -3.46
CA LYS A 309 -18.50 -6.72 -2.21
C LYS A 309 -17.03 -6.28 -2.15
N LEU A 310 -16.29 -6.43 -3.23
CA LEU A 310 -14.89 -6.00 -3.31
C LEU A 310 -14.77 -4.47 -3.18
N LEU A 311 -15.66 -3.70 -3.80
CA LEU A 311 -15.69 -2.24 -3.67
C LEU A 311 -15.91 -1.82 -2.21
N HIS A 312 -16.86 -2.44 -1.51
CA HIS A 312 -17.13 -2.15 -0.09
C HIS A 312 -15.94 -2.51 0.81
N ILE A 313 -15.23 -3.60 0.53
CA ILE A 313 -14.02 -3.97 1.28
C ILE A 313 -12.88 -2.99 1.01
N ILE A 314 -12.53 -2.71 -0.25
CA ILE A 314 -11.36 -1.87 -0.58
C ILE A 314 -11.56 -0.41 -0.13
N SER A 315 -12.80 0.06 -0.09
CA SER A 315 -13.16 1.41 0.37
C SER A 315 -13.38 1.51 1.89
N SER A 316 -13.36 0.39 2.62
CA SER A 316 -13.64 0.32 4.06
C SER A 316 -12.64 1.08 4.92
N GLY A 317 -13.06 1.46 6.14
CA GLY A 317 -12.14 2.01 7.14
C GLY A 317 -11.11 0.97 7.60
N TRP A 318 -11.49 -0.31 7.59
CA TRP A 318 -10.62 -1.43 7.90
C TRP A 318 -9.41 -1.52 6.96
N MET A 319 -9.59 -1.37 5.65
CA MET A 319 -8.47 -1.36 4.69
C MET A 319 -7.54 -0.14 4.82
N GLN A 320 -7.99 0.91 5.50
CA GLN A 320 -7.29 2.19 5.64
C GLN A 320 -6.53 2.35 6.97
N ARG A 321 -6.72 1.46 7.94
CA ARG A 321 -6.04 1.53 9.25
C ARG A 321 -4.73 0.78 9.24
N LEU A 322 -3.73 1.30 9.94
CA LEU A 322 -2.43 0.65 10.09
C LEU A 322 -2.55 -0.73 10.76
N TRP A 323 -3.09 -0.78 11.98
CA TRP A 323 -3.08 -1.99 12.82
C TRP A 323 -3.79 -3.18 12.18
N THR A 324 -4.91 -2.93 11.49
CA THR A 324 -5.72 -3.96 10.80
C THR A 324 -4.94 -4.72 9.72
N LEU A 325 -3.79 -4.21 9.26
CA LEU A 325 -2.91 -4.93 8.33
C LEU A 325 -2.40 -6.22 8.93
N GLN A 326 -1.85 -6.15 10.15
CA GLN A 326 -1.31 -7.31 10.85
C GLN A 326 -2.42 -8.31 11.17
N GLU A 327 -3.58 -7.80 11.56
CA GLU A 327 -4.76 -8.59 11.92
C GLU A 327 -5.25 -9.41 10.73
N GLY A 328 -5.28 -8.81 9.53
CA GLY A 328 -5.66 -9.48 8.30
C GLY A 328 -4.58 -10.42 7.75
N LEU A 329 -3.33 -9.96 7.69
CA LEU A 329 -2.24 -10.72 7.09
C LEU A 329 -1.81 -11.93 7.92
N LEU A 330 -1.93 -11.92 9.25
CA LEU A 330 -1.57 -13.09 10.07
C LEU A 330 -2.73 -14.09 10.23
N ALA A 331 -3.92 -13.78 9.70
CA ALA A 331 -5.09 -14.63 9.83
C ALA A 331 -4.92 -15.95 9.05
N ARG A 332 -5.07 -17.10 9.72
CA ARG A 332 -5.21 -18.41 9.05
C ARG A 332 -6.49 -18.47 8.21
N LYS A 333 -7.56 -17.86 8.72
CA LYS A 333 -8.85 -17.73 8.06
C LYS A 333 -9.40 -16.34 8.31
N LEU A 334 -9.46 -15.51 7.28
CA LEU A 334 -10.03 -14.17 7.36
C LEU A 334 -11.50 -14.21 6.92
N ILE A 335 -12.39 -13.70 7.78
CA ILE A 335 -13.85 -13.70 7.58
C ILE A 335 -14.35 -12.27 7.67
N PHE A 336 -15.17 -11.84 6.71
CA PHE A 336 -15.80 -10.53 6.69
C PHE A 336 -17.27 -10.65 7.08
N GLU A 337 -17.72 -9.80 8.01
CA GLU A 337 -19.14 -9.64 8.33
C GLU A 337 -19.80 -8.66 7.36
N PHE A 338 -20.77 -9.17 6.59
CA PHE A 338 -21.66 -8.40 5.73
C PHE A 338 -23.00 -8.14 6.46
N ALA A 339 -23.91 -7.41 5.83
CA ALA A 339 -25.19 -7.01 6.43
C ALA A 339 -26.01 -8.21 6.97
N ASP A 340 -26.00 -9.32 6.23
CA ASP A 340 -26.88 -10.48 6.38
C ASP A 340 -26.12 -11.82 6.43
N GLY A 341 -24.78 -11.81 6.46
CA GLY A 341 -23.98 -13.03 6.45
C GLY A 341 -22.48 -12.82 6.56
N PHE A 342 -21.73 -13.89 6.28
CA PHE A 342 -20.27 -13.89 6.32
C PHE A 342 -19.70 -14.41 5.01
N ALA A 343 -18.60 -13.83 4.56
CA ALA A 343 -17.78 -14.40 3.49
C ALA A 343 -16.32 -14.53 3.96
N THR A 344 -15.69 -15.63 3.58
CA THR A 344 -14.25 -15.82 3.76
C THR A 344 -13.48 -15.08 2.68
N LEU A 345 -12.22 -14.73 2.96
CA LEU A 345 -11.34 -14.13 1.97
C LEU A 345 -11.25 -14.97 0.68
N ASP A 346 -11.12 -16.28 0.79
CA ASP A 346 -11.02 -17.18 -0.37
C ASP A 346 -12.24 -17.12 -1.30
N GLN A 347 -13.45 -16.93 -0.74
CA GLN A 347 -14.68 -16.76 -1.52
C GLN A 347 -14.76 -15.42 -2.26
N LEU A 348 -13.92 -14.46 -1.90
CA LEU A 348 -13.87 -13.12 -2.49
C LEU A 348 -12.76 -12.99 -3.54
N ILE A 349 -11.86 -13.96 -3.63
CA ILE A 349 -10.77 -13.90 -4.62
C ILE A 349 -11.28 -14.35 -5.99
N PRO A 350 -11.12 -13.53 -7.04
CA PRO A 350 -11.44 -13.93 -8.42
C PRO A 350 -10.66 -15.20 -8.83
N MET A 351 -11.36 -16.16 -9.44
CA MET A 351 -10.79 -17.43 -9.89
C MET A 351 -11.30 -17.79 -11.30
N GLY A 352 -10.58 -18.64 -12.02
CA GLY A 352 -11.02 -19.12 -13.34
C GLY A 352 -11.18 -17.99 -14.36
N GLU A 353 -12.34 -17.89 -15.01
CA GLU A 353 -12.63 -16.83 -15.99
C GLU A 353 -12.73 -15.43 -15.36
N ASP A 354 -12.94 -15.31 -14.04
CA ASP A 354 -12.91 -14.00 -13.38
C ASP A 354 -11.52 -13.35 -13.44
N LEU A 355 -10.45 -14.15 -13.63
CA LEU A 355 -9.08 -13.65 -13.75
C LEU A 355 -8.84 -12.86 -15.04
N VAL A 356 -9.74 -12.92 -16.02
CA VAL A 356 -9.69 -12.08 -17.23
C VAL A 356 -10.70 -10.93 -17.17
N ASP A 357 -11.48 -10.81 -16.09
CA ASP A 357 -12.28 -9.64 -15.80
C ASP A 357 -11.40 -8.53 -15.19
N VAL A 358 -11.27 -7.42 -15.91
CA VAL A 358 -10.43 -6.30 -15.49
C VAL A 358 -10.94 -5.62 -14.23
N LEU A 359 -12.26 -5.49 -14.05
CA LEU A 359 -12.83 -4.81 -12.90
C LEU A 359 -12.62 -5.64 -11.63
N LEU A 360 -12.93 -6.94 -11.70
CA LEU A 360 -12.76 -7.84 -10.55
C LEU A 360 -11.29 -7.95 -10.14
N THR A 361 -10.39 -8.08 -11.11
CA THR A 361 -8.95 -8.21 -10.82
C THR A 361 -8.35 -6.92 -10.26
N GLN A 362 -8.82 -5.75 -10.69
CA GLN A 362 -8.41 -4.45 -10.12
C GLN A 362 -8.94 -4.28 -8.69
N LEU A 363 -10.24 -4.48 -8.47
CA LEU A 363 -10.84 -4.34 -7.14
C LEU A 363 -10.27 -5.35 -6.14
N ALA A 364 -9.96 -6.57 -6.59
CA ALA A 364 -9.38 -7.60 -5.74
C ALA A 364 -7.86 -7.46 -5.53
N ALA A 365 -7.15 -6.58 -6.25
CA ALA A 365 -5.67 -6.58 -6.25
C ALA A 365 -5.06 -6.38 -4.84
N GLU A 366 -5.58 -5.43 -4.07
CA GLU A 366 -5.14 -5.19 -2.68
C GLU A 366 -5.66 -6.26 -1.71
N ILE A 367 -6.87 -6.78 -1.95
CA ILE A 367 -7.48 -7.83 -1.11
C ILE A 367 -6.75 -9.16 -1.28
N PHE A 368 -6.32 -9.48 -2.51
CA PHE A 368 -5.53 -10.67 -2.83
C PHE A 368 -4.24 -10.74 -2.04
N ARG A 369 -3.60 -9.61 -1.71
CA ARG A 369 -2.37 -9.58 -0.91
C ARG A 369 -2.59 -10.12 0.50
N LEU A 370 -3.81 -10.03 1.03
CA LEU A 370 -4.18 -10.58 2.33
C LEU A 370 -4.11 -12.12 2.36
N THR A 371 -4.15 -12.78 1.19
CA THR A 371 -4.08 -14.24 1.09
C THR A 371 -2.67 -14.80 1.32
N LYS A 372 -1.64 -13.94 1.32
CA LYS A 372 -0.24 -14.38 1.27
C LYS A 372 0.11 -15.31 2.43
N TYR A 373 -0.37 -15.04 3.65
CA TYR A 373 -0.13 -15.95 4.76
C TYR A 373 -0.82 -17.29 4.55
N GLN A 374 -2.12 -17.30 4.24
CA GLN A 374 -2.88 -18.54 3.99
C GLN A 374 -2.24 -19.43 2.91
N ARG A 375 -1.62 -18.81 1.90
CA ARG A 375 -1.04 -19.50 0.73
C ARG A 375 0.45 -19.84 0.87
N CYS A 376 1.22 -19.05 1.63
CA CYS A 376 2.68 -19.16 1.71
C CYS A 376 3.20 -19.35 3.15
N ALA A 377 2.33 -19.73 4.11
CA ALA A 377 2.59 -19.82 5.55
C ALA A 377 3.84 -20.61 5.98
N THR A 378 4.52 -21.33 5.08
CA THR A 378 5.52 -22.33 5.43
C THR A 378 6.97 -21.99 5.11
N SER A 379 7.31 -20.94 4.35
CA SER A 379 8.70 -20.80 3.88
C SER A 379 9.54 -19.63 4.40
N ASN A 380 9.06 -18.40 4.63
CA ASN A 380 9.95 -17.29 5.10
C ASN A 380 9.27 -16.03 5.72
N GLY A 381 7.97 -16.03 6.02
CA GLY A 381 7.28 -14.82 6.51
C GLY A 381 7.05 -13.75 5.41
N PHE A 382 6.84 -12.49 5.81
CA PHE A 382 6.67 -11.37 4.88
C PHE A 382 7.99 -10.62 4.68
N GLY A 383 8.33 -10.31 3.43
CA GLY A 383 9.43 -9.42 3.13
C GLY A 383 9.02 -7.95 3.33
N LEU A 384 9.99 -7.07 3.52
CA LEU A 384 9.74 -5.63 3.68
C LEU A 384 8.97 -5.03 2.48
N GLY A 385 9.23 -5.51 1.27
CA GLY A 385 8.50 -5.08 0.07
C GLY A 385 7.01 -5.43 0.11
N ASP A 386 6.65 -6.60 0.64
CA ASP A 386 5.24 -7.00 0.80
C ASP A 386 4.51 -6.11 1.80
N VAL A 387 5.17 -5.87 2.94
CA VAL A 387 4.66 -5.02 4.01
C VAL A 387 4.49 -3.59 3.52
N ALA A 388 5.54 -3.01 2.91
CA ALA A 388 5.51 -1.67 2.35
C ALA A 388 4.41 -1.49 1.30
N LYS A 389 4.25 -2.47 0.39
CA LYS A 389 3.18 -2.43 -0.61
C LYS A 389 1.79 -2.41 0.03
N SER A 390 1.60 -3.20 1.09
CA SER A 390 0.32 -3.31 1.81
C SER A 390 0.04 -2.17 2.78
N LEU A 391 1.08 -1.41 3.17
CA LEU A 391 0.97 -0.18 3.96
C LEU A 391 0.54 1.04 3.16
N ARG A 392 0.66 0.98 1.83
CA ARG A 392 0.47 2.11 0.93
C ARG A 392 -0.77 2.95 1.26
N TRP A 393 -1.92 2.31 1.46
CA TRP A 393 -3.20 2.99 1.70
C TRP A 393 -3.61 3.07 3.17
N ARG A 394 -2.67 2.82 4.08
CA ARG A 394 -2.93 2.76 5.51
C ARG A 394 -2.45 4.02 6.20
N THR A 395 -3.18 4.39 7.25
CA THR A 395 -2.97 5.59 8.04
C THR A 395 -3.08 5.29 9.53
N THR A 396 -2.51 6.17 10.34
CA THR A 396 -2.57 6.10 11.81
C THR A 396 -2.53 7.52 12.38
N SER A 397 -3.21 7.73 13.51
CA SER A 397 -3.08 8.96 14.30
C SER A 397 -1.83 8.95 15.20
N ARG A 398 -1.17 7.80 15.35
CA ARG A 398 0.03 7.60 16.16
C ARG A 398 1.15 7.06 15.27
N ALA A 399 1.96 7.95 14.69
CA ALA A 399 3.02 7.57 13.75
C ALA A 399 4.04 6.57 14.36
N GLY A 400 4.31 6.67 15.66
CA GLY A 400 5.21 5.75 16.36
C GLY A 400 4.72 4.30 16.47
N ASP A 401 3.45 4.04 16.15
CA ASP A 401 2.87 2.70 16.13
C ASP A 401 3.21 1.93 14.86
N GLU A 402 3.66 2.60 13.79
CA GLU A 402 3.95 1.97 12.48
C GLU A 402 4.85 0.74 12.62
N THR A 403 5.99 0.92 13.28
CA THR A 403 6.98 -0.14 13.50
C THR A 403 6.43 -1.28 14.36
N LEU A 404 5.60 -0.98 15.36
CA LEU A 404 4.98 -1.98 16.22
C LEU A 404 3.98 -2.82 15.44
N ALA A 405 3.14 -2.18 14.63
CA ALA A 405 2.10 -2.82 13.83
C ALA A 405 2.64 -3.70 12.69
N ILE A 406 3.90 -3.55 12.28
CA ILE A 406 4.49 -4.37 11.21
C ILE A 406 5.60 -5.30 11.65
N SER A 407 6.17 -5.10 12.85
CA SER A 407 7.24 -5.95 13.39
C SER A 407 6.88 -7.44 13.35
N GLY A 408 5.67 -7.79 13.79
CA GLY A 408 5.18 -9.17 13.78
C GLY A 408 5.03 -9.79 12.40
N LEU A 409 4.85 -8.99 11.34
CA LEU A 409 4.84 -9.45 9.94
C LEU A 409 6.26 -9.76 9.44
N LEU A 410 7.24 -9.03 9.94
CA LEU A 410 8.66 -9.18 9.62
C LEU A 410 9.38 -10.18 10.56
N ASN A 411 8.63 -10.94 11.35
CA ASN A 411 9.13 -11.87 12.37
C ASN A 411 10.06 -11.22 13.41
N ILE A 412 9.76 -9.97 13.78
CA ILE A 412 10.44 -9.21 14.83
C ILE A 412 9.49 -9.05 16.01
N ASP A 413 9.98 -9.27 17.23
CA ASP A 413 9.17 -9.07 18.43
C ASP A 413 8.89 -7.58 18.66
N ALA A 414 7.61 -7.21 18.67
CA ALA A 414 7.16 -5.84 18.92
C ALA A 414 7.58 -5.34 20.31
N PHE A 415 7.78 -6.24 21.28
CA PHE A 415 8.20 -5.90 22.63
C PHE A 415 9.63 -5.33 22.70
N GLU A 416 10.51 -5.72 21.77
CA GLU A 416 11.84 -5.12 21.64
C GLU A 416 11.75 -3.65 21.24
N LEU A 417 10.82 -3.33 20.34
CA LEU A 417 10.65 -1.99 19.80
C LEU A 417 9.82 -1.08 20.71
N VAL A 418 8.84 -1.63 21.44
CA VAL A 418 7.90 -0.82 22.26
C VAL A 418 8.60 -0.07 23.39
N ASN A 419 9.75 -0.58 23.84
CA ASN A 419 10.56 0.04 24.89
C ASN A 419 11.50 1.14 24.37
N LEU A 420 11.69 1.24 23.06
CA LEU A 420 12.51 2.27 22.43
C LEU A 420 11.71 3.57 22.19
N PRO A 421 12.40 4.73 22.17
CA PRO A 421 11.83 5.97 21.66
C PRO A 421 11.35 5.82 20.22
N ALA A 422 10.25 6.49 19.86
CA ALA A 422 9.64 6.36 18.53
C ALA A 422 10.62 6.66 17.38
N SER A 423 11.56 7.61 17.57
CA SER A 423 12.59 7.95 16.57
C SER A 423 13.55 6.79 16.28
N GLN A 424 13.87 5.96 17.29
CA GLN A 424 14.85 4.86 17.16
C GLN A 424 14.23 3.55 16.64
N ARG A 425 12.90 3.41 16.72
CA ARG A 425 12.22 2.15 16.36
C ARG A 425 12.40 1.78 14.90
N MET A 426 12.34 2.74 13.97
CA MET A 426 12.46 2.46 12.54
C MET A 426 13.87 2.00 12.16
N MET A 427 14.88 2.69 12.69
CA MET A 427 16.29 2.29 12.56
C MET A 427 16.51 0.87 13.10
N THR A 428 16.01 0.59 14.30
CA THR A 428 16.12 -0.73 14.93
C THR A 428 15.41 -1.80 14.10
N LEU A 429 14.21 -1.51 13.59
CA LEU A 429 13.48 -2.42 12.70
C LEU A 429 14.33 -2.79 11.47
N PHE A 430 14.93 -1.81 10.78
CA PHE A 430 15.77 -2.08 9.61
C PHE A 430 17.02 -2.89 9.96
N LEU A 431 17.66 -2.63 11.10
CA LEU A 431 18.79 -3.43 11.59
C LEU A 431 18.40 -4.87 11.90
N ARG A 432 17.19 -5.10 12.45
CA ARG A 432 16.68 -6.45 12.75
C ARG A 432 16.26 -7.21 11.48
N VAL A 433 15.73 -6.51 10.48
CA VAL A 433 15.46 -7.10 9.15
C VAL A 433 16.76 -7.46 8.42
N GLN A 434 17.82 -6.65 8.58
CA GLN A 434 19.17 -6.81 8.04
C GLN A 434 19.26 -6.81 6.51
N LYS A 435 18.60 -7.73 5.80
CA LYS A 435 18.55 -7.77 4.33
C LYS A 435 17.41 -6.90 3.81
N LEU A 436 17.73 -5.86 3.07
CA LEU A 436 16.78 -4.88 2.55
C LEU A 436 16.83 -4.84 1.02
N PRO A 437 15.75 -4.46 0.33
CA PRO A 437 15.85 -4.16 -1.10
C PRO A 437 16.64 -2.88 -1.30
N SER A 438 17.62 -2.88 -2.21
CA SER A 438 18.45 -1.70 -2.51
C SER A 438 17.64 -0.46 -2.89
N ASP A 439 16.41 -0.67 -3.38
CA ASP A 439 15.54 0.39 -3.86
C ASP A 439 14.93 1.24 -2.74
N ILE A 440 15.12 0.84 -1.48
CA ILE A 440 14.68 1.56 -0.28
C ILE A 440 15.16 3.02 -0.26
N ILE A 441 16.34 3.31 -0.81
CA ILE A 441 16.90 4.67 -0.85
C ILE A 441 16.07 5.59 -1.76
N PHE A 442 15.40 5.02 -2.77
CA PHE A 442 14.54 5.75 -3.72
C PHE A 442 13.13 6.01 -3.18
N ILE A 443 12.80 5.53 -1.97
CA ILE A 443 11.49 5.78 -1.37
C ILE A 443 11.33 7.28 -1.09
N PRO A 444 10.28 7.91 -1.62
CA PRO A 444 10.07 9.35 -1.46
C PRO A 444 9.52 9.72 -0.08
N GLY A 445 9.88 10.91 0.38
CA GLY A 445 9.44 11.46 1.67
C GLY A 445 10.59 11.69 2.64
N PRO A 446 10.28 12.12 3.86
CA PRO A 446 11.28 12.42 4.88
C PRO A 446 12.15 11.20 5.18
N LYS A 447 13.46 11.45 5.32
CA LYS A 447 14.45 10.44 5.73
C LYS A 447 14.81 10.56 7.20
N LEU A 448 15.26 9.49 7.83
CA LEU A 448 15.75 9.50 9.21
C LEU A 448 16.91 10.51 9.37
N ASN A 449 17.11 11.00 10.59
CA ASN A 449 18.16 12.01 10.88
C ASN A 449 19.39 11.38 11.54
N GLU A 450 19.25 10.15 12.01
CA GLU A 450 20.23 9.33 12.69
C GLU A 450 21.42 9.05 11.76
N SER A 451 22.63 9.10 12.34
CA SER A 451 23.88 8.85 11.60
C SER A 451 23.87 7.45 10.98
N GLY A 452 24.29 7.32 9.73
CA GLY A 452 24.25 6.07 8.96
C GLY A 452 22.88 5.71 8.40
N PHE A 453 21.81 6.45 8.72
CA PHE A 453 20.44 6.14 8.30
C PHE A 453 19.76 7.28 7.54
N ARG A 454 20.48 8.29 7.07
CA ARG A 454 19.91 9.47 6.37
C ARG A 454 19.36 9.14 4.98
N TRP A 455 19.61 7.94 4.49
CA TRP A 455 18.97 7.36 3.30
C TRP A 455 17.62 6.70 3.59
N ALA A 456 17.40 6.28 4.83
CA ALA A 456 16.29 5.42 5.22
C ALA A 456 15.01 6.24 5.40
N PRO A 457 13.85 5.78 4.89
CA PRO A 457 12.60 6.51 5.04
C PRO A 457 12.14 6.57 6.51
N LYS A 458 11.58 7.71 6.96
CA LYS A 458 10.96 7.82 8.29
C LYS A 458 9.70 6.97 8.43
N THR A 459 9.05 6.66 7.32
CA THR A 459 7.79 5.91 7.23
C THR A 459 7.72 5.14 5.92
N MET A 460 7.13 3.95 5.98
CA MET A 460 6.80 3.08 4.84
C MET A 460 5.36 3.27 4.37
N MET A 461 4.53 4.07 5.06
CA MET A 461 3.15 4.42 4.66
C MET A 461 3.15 5.50 3.57
N THR A 462 3.61 5.15 2.37
CA THR A 462 3.94 6.15 1.35
C THR A 462 2.78 6.63 0.47
N SER A 463 1.54 6.17 0.68
CA SER A 463 0.34 6.57 -0.12
C SER A 463 0.54 6.44 -1.63
N MET A 464 0.10 7.41 -2.43
CA MET A 464 0.21 7.40 -3.91
C MET A 464 1.65 7.32 -4.45
N ARG A 465 2.66 7.38 -3.57
CA ARG A 465 4.06 7.47 -3.99
C ARG A 465 4.61 6.10 -4.38
N THR A 466 5.68 6.11 -5.18
CA THR A 466 6.36 4.91 -5.70
C THR A 466 6.51 3.84 -4.62
N SER A 467 5.89 2.68 -4.83
CA SER A 467 5.98 1.56 -3.90
C SER A 467 7.30 0.84 -4.05
N MET A 468 7.82 0.33 -2.93
CA MET A 468 8.90 -0.64 -2.91
C MET A 468 8.50 -1.87 -3.75
N PRO A 469 9.37 -2.39 -4.63
CA PRO A 469 9.10 -3.61 -5.37
C PRO A 469 9.12 -4.82 -4.44
N ILE A 470 8.40 -5.87 -4.83
CA ILE A 470 8.44 -7.17 -4.15
C ILE A 470 9.52 -7.99 -4.85
N TYR A 471 10.50 -8.45 -4.08
CA TYR A 471 11.60 -9.28 -4.56
C TYR A 471 11.66 -10.57 -3.75
N ASP A 472 12.05 -11.67 -4.39
CA ASP A 472 12.28 -12.95 -3.73
C ASP A 472 13.58 -12.94 -2.89
N GLN A 473 14.54 -12.10 -3.29
CA GLN A 473 15.80 -11.91 -2.58
C GLN A 473 16.15 -10.43 -2.48
N TYR A 474 16.63 -10.05 -1.31
CA TYR A 474 17.07 -8.69 -1.01
C TYR A 474 18.58 -8.57 -1.15
N ASP A 475 19.00 -7.53 -1.87
CA ASP A 475 20.33 -7.32 -2.41
C ASP A 475 21.12 -6.21 -1.69
N ALA A 476 20.57 -5.66 -0.62
CA ALA A 476 21.24 -4.72 0.26
C ALA A 476 21.36 -5.25 1.69
N LEU A 477 22.46 -4.89 2.35
CA LEU A 477 22.75 -5.23 3.73
C LEU A 477 22.71 -3.98 4.61
N CYS A 478 21.80 -3.94 5.57
CA CYS A 478 21.70 -2.89 6.57
C CYS A 478 22.65 -3.17 7.73
N THR A 479 23.49 -2.19 8.06
CA THR A 479 24.46 -2.22 9.14
C THR A 479 24.30 -0.96 10.01
N PRO A 480 24.86 -0.91 11.23
CA PRO A 480 24.85 0.32 12.04
C PRO A 480 25.52 1.52 11.36
N GLN A 481 26.46 1.27 10.44
CA GLN A 481 27.15 2.31 9.67
C GLN A 481 26.35 2.77 8.45
N GLY A 482 25.41 1.97 7.96
CA GLY A 482 24.54 2.31 6.84
C GLY A 482 24.17 1.14 5.95
N LEU A 483 23.68 1.44 4.74
CA LEU A 483 23.21 0.45 3.78
C LEU A 483 24.31 0.10 2.77
N ILE A 484 24.68 -1.17 2.69
CA ILE A 484 25.63 -1.68 1.71
C ILE A 484 24.85 -2.27 0.53
N ALA A 485 25.05 -1.73 -0.68
CA ALA A 485 24.44 -2.23 -1.90
C ALA A 485 25.26 -1.85 -3.15
N GLU A 486 24.93 -2.46 -4.29
CA GLU A 486 25.50 -2.09 -5.60
C GLU A 486 24.48 -1.33 -6.45
N TYR A 487 24.91 -0.22 -7.06
CA TYR A 487 24.08 0.63 -7.90
C TYR A 487 24.75 0.92 -9.24
N SER A 488 23.93 1.28 -10.24
CA SER A 488 24.44 2.07 -11.37
C SER A 488 24.72 3.48 -10.88
N ALA A 489 25.83 4.07 -11.29
CA ALA A 489 26.26 5.39 -10.84
C ALA A 489 26.57 6.29 -12.04
N VAL A 490 26.24 7.57 -11.92
CA VAL A 490 26.74 8.66 -12.78
C VAL A 490 27.56 9.58 -11.89
N TYR A 491 28.86 9.67 -12.12
CA TYR A 491 29.79 10.39 -11.25
C TYR A 491 30.47 11.56 -11.98
N PHE A 492 30.78 12.59 -11.21
CA PHE A 492 31.32 13.86 -11.65
C PHE A 492 32.72 14.06 -11.06
N ASN A 493 33.57 14.83 -11.75
CA ASN A 493 34.94 15.09 -11.29
C ASN A 493 35.00 16.10 -10.12
N MET A 494 33.93 16.86 -9.89
CA MET A 494 33.82 17.89 -8.85
C MET A 494 32.42 17.85 -8.24
N ASP A 495 32.27 18.37 -7.02
CA ASP A 495 30.97 18.60 -6.41
C ASP A 495 30.16 19.60 -7.25
N ILE A 496 28.92 19.25 -7.57
CA ILE A 496 27.96 20.08 -8.28
C ILE A 496 26.95 20.58 -7.28
N THR A 497 26.86 21.90 -7.11
CA THR A 497 25.86 22.56 -6.29
C THR A 497 24.68 22.99 -7.14
N LEU A 498 23.47 22.63 -6.72
CA LEU A 498 22.24 22.82 -7.47
C LEU A 498 21.16 23.38 -6.55
N LYS A 499 20.39 24.33 -7.08
CA LYS A 499 19.19 24.83 -6.43
C LYS A 499 18.02 23.88 -6.67
N GLY A 500 17.17 23.68 -5.67
CA GLY A 500 16.00 22.83 -5.80
C GLY A 500 15.04 23.33 -6.89
N GLY A 501 14.31 22.39 -7.50
CA GLY A 501 13.35 22.69 -8.57
C GLY A 501 13.96 23.12 -9.92
N VAL A 502 15.29 23.16 -10.05
CA VAL A 502 15.98 23.48 -11.31
C VAL A 502 16.23 22.22 -12.12
N GLN A 503 15.94 22.29 -13.42
CA GLN A 503 16.30 21.23 -14.38
C GLN A 503 17.74 21.45 -14.86
N TRP A 504 18.49 20.36 -14.98
CA TRP A 504 19.87 20.41 -15.47
C TRP A 504 20.20 19.17 -16.30
N PHE A 505 21.28 19.24 -17.07
CA PHE A 505 21.59 18.26 -18.10
C PHE A 505 22.97 17.67 -17.93
N ILE A 506 23.09 16.36 -18.13
CA ILE A 506 24.33 15.60 -17.99
C ILE A 506 24.70 15.01 -19.33
N ARG A 507 25.98 15.11 -19.69
CA ARG A 507 26.55 14.46 -20.87
C ARG A 507 27.54 13.38 -20.45
N ASP A 508 27.15 12.13 -20.64
CA ASP A 508 28.03 10.96 -20.48
C ASP A 508 28.76 10.70 -21.81
N LYS A 509 29.98 11.22 -21.90
CA LYS A 509 30.81 11.07 -23.11
C LYS A 509 31.23 9.62 -23.38
N ALA A 510 31.34 8.79 -22.34
CA ALA A 510 31.77 7.41 -22.49
C ALA A 510 30.69 6.56 -23.15
N LYS A 511 29.42 6.79 -22.80
CA LYS A 511 28.28 6.06 -23.37
C LYS A 511 27.54 6.79 -24.48
N GLN A 512 27.96 8.03 -24.80
CA GLN A 512 27.29 8.90 -25.77
C GLN A 512 25.81 9.14 -25.43
N ARG A 513 25.52 9.37 -24.14
CA ARG A 513 24.15 9.59 -23.64
C ARG A 513 24.00 10.96 -23.01
N ILE A 514 22.80 11.52 -23.13
CA ILE A 514 22.42 12.80 -22.54
C ILE A 514 21.27 12.52 -21.59
N TYR A 515 21.40 13.00 -20.36
CA TYR A 515 20.37 12.85 -19.36
C TYR A 515 19.81 14.21 -18.94
N LYS A 516 18.50 14.31 -18.85
CA LYS A 516 17.77 15.39 -18.19
C LYS A 516 17.53 14.99 -16.73
N VAL A 517 18.00 15.81 -15.80
CA VAL A 517 17.73 15.66 -14.38
C VAL A 517 16.56 16.56 -14.01
N THR A 518 15.54 15.98 -13.40
CA THR A 518 14.37 16.71 -12.92
C THR A 518 14.27 16.58 -11.41
N ASP A 519 14.29 17.71 -10.71
CA ASP A 519 13.87 17.82 -9.32
C ASP A 519 12.37 18.16 -9.29
N VAL A 520 11.60 17.40 -8.51
CA VAL A 520 10.13 17.52 -8.46
C VAL A 520 9.67 18.13 -7.13
N SER A 521 10.59 18.38 -6.18
CA SER A 521 10.28 19.01 -4.90
C SER A 521 10.80 20.45 -4.87
N SER A 522 9.98 21.37 -4.38
CA SER A 522 10.34 22.77 -4.10
C SER A 522 10.92 22.97 -2.69
N ASP A 523 11.21 21.88 -1.95
CA ASP A 523 11.48 21.95 -0.51
C ASP A 523 12.98 22.07 -0.16
N ALA A 524 13.89 21.91 -1.14
CA ALA A 524 15.32 22.16 -0.94
C ALA A 524 15.72 23.52 -1.54
N ASP A 525 16.36 24.38 -0.73
CA ASP A 525 16.94 25.62 -1.25
C ASP A 525 18.18 25.32 -2.12
N GLU A 526 19.07 24.45 -1.66
CA GLU A 526 20.31 24.08 -2.36
C GLU A 526 20.88 22.75 -1.85
N TYR A 527 21.40 21.89 -2.75
CA TYR A 527 22.12 20.66 -2.39
C TYR A 527 23.36 20.47 -3.27
N SER A 528 24.35 19.74 -2.78
CA SER A 528 25.58 19.44 -3.52
C SER A 528 25.78 17.95 -3.69
N CYS A 529 26.17 17.49 -4.88
CA CYS A 529 26.44 16.08 -5.15
C CYS A 529 27.58 15.87 -6.14
N ASN A 530 28.26 14.74 -6.04
CA ASN A 530 29.27 14.30 -7.01
C ASN A 530 28.96 12.92 -7.61
N VAL A 531 27.88 12.28 -7.16
CA VAL A 531 27.38 11.01 -7.70
C VAL A 531 25.86 11.02 -7.73
N LEU A 532 25.28 10.48 -8.80
CA LEU A 532 23.89 10.05 -8.87
C LEU A 532 23.84 8.52 -8.86
N LEU A 533 23.11 7.94 -7.92
CA LEU A 533 22.89 6.50 -7.84
C LEU A 533 21.53 6.12 -8.40
N LEU A 534 21.50 5.02 -9.15
CA LEU A 534 20.32 4.48 -9.83
C LEU A 534 20.29 2.96 -9.70
N LYS A 535 19.10 2.37 -9.66
CA LYS A 535 18.97 0.91 -9.78
C LYS A 535 19.52 0.41 -11.12
N ARG A 536 19.22 1.15 -12.19
CA ARG A 536 19.77 0.98 -13.53
C ARG A 536 19.73 2.30 -14.28
N LEU A 537 20.55 2.42 -15.32
CA LEU A 537 20.45 3.55 -16.25
C LEU A 537 19.09 3.51 -16.97
N PRO A 538 18.49 4.69 -17.26
CA PRO A 538 17.25 4.77 -18.04
C PRO A 538 17.45 4.16 -19.43
N ARG A 539 16.38 3.73 -20.09
CA ARG A 539 16.33 3.50 -21.55
C ARG A 539 15.99 4.81 -22.27
N SER A 540 16.05 4.82 -23.61
CA SER A 540 15.70 6.00 -24.41
C SER A 540 14.33 6.55 -24.00
N SER A 541 14.26 7.85 -23.67
CA SER A 541 13.05 8.56 -23.24
C SER A 541 12.41 8.04 -21.94
N GLU A 542 13.06 7.11 -21.24
CA GLU A 542 12.56 6.59 -19.97
C GLU A 542 12.99 7.50 -18.82
N MET A 543 12.05 7.83 -17.95
CA MET A 543 12.31 8.50 -16.68
C MET A 543 12.48 7.46 -15.56
N VAL A 544 13.59 7.53 -14.83
CA VAL A 544 13.87 6.67 -13.67
C VAL A 544 14.15 7.50 -12.42
N SER A 545 13.87 6.94 -11.23
CA SER A 545 14.28 7.57 -9.97
C SER A 545 15.78 7.42 -9.75
N CYS A 546 16.41 8.43 -9.17
CA CYS A 546 17.81 8.41 -8.74
C CYS A 546 17.99 9.15 -7.41
N VAL A 547 19.13 8.94 -6.77
CA VAL A 547 19.53 9.67 -5.55
C VAL A 547 20.82 10.42 -5.83
N ALA A 548 20.82 11.71 -5.52
CA ALA A 548 22.02 12.53 -5.46
C ALA A 548 22.76 12.25 -4.14
N CYS A 549 24.05 11.98 -4.26
CA CYS A 549 24.92 11.60 -3.16
C CYS A 549 26.22 12.41 -3.18
N ARG A 550 26.82 12.55 -2.01
CA ARG A 550 28.18 13.05 -1.87
C ARG A 550 29.10 11.92 -1.41
N VAL A 551 30.15 11.65 -2.17
CA VAL A 551 31.20 10.70 -1.77
C VAL A 551 32.05 11.35 -0.69
N VAL A 552 32.19 10.67 0.45
CA VAL A 552 33.05 11.09 1.56
C VAL A 552 34.47 10.61 1.25
N VAL A 553 35.38 11.54 0.97
CA VAL A 553 36.80 11.24 0.73
C VAL A 553 37.52 11.30 2.07
N GLY A 554 37.94 10.17 2.66
CA GLY A 554 38.83 10.23 3.83
C GLY A 554 38.88 9.06 4.83
N GLU A 555 37.99 8.06 4.81
CA GLU A 555 38.08 6.95 5.77
C GLU A 555 38.48 5.65 5.06
N ALA A 556 39.63 5.10 5.46
CA ALA A 556 40.06 3.78 5.00
C ALA A 556 38.95 2.75 5.27
N PRO A 557 38.68 1.82 4.34
CA PRO A 557 37.66 0.81 4.54
C PRO A 557 37.96 0.03 5.84
N PRO A 558 36.96 -0.29 6.67
CA PRO A 558 37.16 -1.12 7.85
C PRO A 558 37.80 -2.44 7.42
N GLU A 559 38.79 -2.89 8.20
CA GLU A 559 39.47 -4.17 8.05
C GLU A 559 38.50 -5.34 8.31
N ASP A 560 37.55 -5.56 7.41
CA ASP A 560 36.98 -6.88 7.16
C ASP A 560 36.25 -6.92 5.81
N THR A 561 37.04 -7.31 4.79
CA THR A 561 36.69 -7.92 3.50
C THR A 561 35.77 -7.20 2.49
N ASP A 562 36.33 -7.11 1.27
CA ASP A 562 35.69 -7.15 -0.06
C ASP A 562 35.47 -5.80 -0.82
N GLY A 563 36.57 -5.29 -1.40
CA GLY A 563 36.62 -4.48 -2.64
C GLY A 563 36.02 -3.06 -2.66
N ASP A 564 36.80 -2.07 -3.12
CA ASP A 564 36.45 -0.72 -3.61
C ASP A 564 35.03 -0.21 -3.25
N ARG A 565 34.77 -0.05 -1.95
CA ARG A 565 33.49 0.47 -1.44
C ARG A 565 33.61 1.95 -1.15
N PHE A 566 32.72 2.74 -1.74
CA PHE A 566 32.66 4.18 -1.51
C PHE A 566 31.61 4.50 -0.44
N THR A 567 31.96 5.38 0.51
CA THR A 567 31.00 5.94 1.46
C THR A 567 30.27 7.10 0.80
N CYS A 568 28.94 7.05 0.78
CA CYS A 568 28.09 8.06 0.16
C CYS A 568 27.06 8.59 1.14
N GLU A 569 27.03 9.91 1.31
CA GLU A 569 25.98 10.59 2.06
C GLU A 569 24.79 10.86 1.15
N TYR A 570 23.60 10.44 1.59
CA TYR A 570 22.35 10.78 0.91
C TYR A 570 22.12 12.29 0.96
N GLN A 571 21.88 12.92 -0.20
CA GLN A 571 21.55 14.34 -0.28
C GLN A 571 20.10 14.53 -0.68
N TRP A 572 19.71 14.03 -1.85
CA TRP A 572 18.38 14.31 -2.40
C TRP A 572 17.89 13.23 -3.36
N ARG A 573 16.57 13.16 -3.58
CA ARG A 573 15.96 12.25 -4.57
C ARG A 573 15.58 13.03 -5.81
N LEU A 574 15.97 12.52 -6.98
CA LEU A 574 15.78 13.16 -8.28
C LEU A 574 15.21 12.17 -9.30
N PHE A 575 14.88 12.67 -10.48
CA PHE A 575 14.55 11.85 -11.64
C PHE A 575 15.55 12.07 -12.76
N LEU A 576 15.93 10.98 -13.44
CA LEU A 576 16.83 11.00 -14.58
C LEU A 576 16.08 10.48 -15.81
N THR A 577 16.05 11.27 -16.87
CA THR A 577 15.45 10.89 -18.16
C THR A 577 16.52 10.88 -19.23
N ASP A 578 16.60 9.82 -20.03
CA ASP A 578 17.44 9.83 -21.23
C ASP A 578 16.77 10.66 -22.34
N ILE A 579 17.51 11.62 -22.89
CA ILE A 579 17.00 12.53 -23.94
C ILE A 579 17.93 12.54 -25.15
N SER A 580 17.38 12.90 -26.31
CA SER A 580 18.11 13.07 -27.56
C SER A 580 18.83 14.43 -27.65
N GLU A 581 19.81 14.53 -28.55
CA GLU A 581 20.45 15.80 -28.91
C GLU A 581 19.45 16.85 -29.41
N TYR A 582 18.40 16.41 -30.11
CA TYR A 582 17.35 17.30 -30.58
C TYR A 582 16.58 17.92 -29.40
N GLU A 583 16.23 17.12 -28.39
CA GLU A 583 15.55 17.61 -27.18
C GLU A 583 16.44 18.57 -26.39
N LEU A 584 17.72 18.25 -26.20
CA LEU A 584 18.66 19.14 -25.51
C LEU A 584 18.77 20.51 -26.22
N LYS A 585 18.90 20.52 -27.55
CA LYS A 585 18.98 21.76 -28.34
C LYS A 585 17.75 22.65 -28.18
N ARG A 586 16.56 22.07 -27.98
CA ARG A 586 15.33 22.82 -27.74
C ARG A 586 15.32 23.51 -26.38
N GLU A 587 15.93 22.89 -25.38
CA GLU A 587 16.03 23.43 -24.01
C GLU A 587 17.08 24.55 -23.91
N LYS A 588 17.99 24.68 -24.89
CA LYS A 588 19.07 25.69 -24.93
C LYS A 588 19.92 25.73 -23.65
N ALA A 589 20.16 24.56 -23.06
CA ALA A 589 20.85 24.43 -21.79
C ALA A 589 22.26 23.85 -21.93
N ASP A 590 23.16 24.27 -21.06
CA ASP A 590 24.50 23.69 -20.93
C ASP A 590 24.44 22.31 -20.27
N THR A 591 25.47 21.50 -20.53
CA THR A 591 25.59 20.15 -19.97
C THR A 591 26.78 20.01 -19.05
N VAL A 592 26.62 19.28 -17.96
CA VAL A 592 27.72 18.87 -17.08
C VAL A 592 28.31 17.54 -17.57
N GLY A 593 29.64 17.47 -17.66
CA GLY A 593 30.33 16.25 -18.06
C GLY A 593 30.33 15.20 -16.94
N ALA A 594 29.97 13.96 -17.27
CA ALA A 594 29.98 12.85 -16.32
C ALA A 594 30.48 11.55 -16.97
N LYS A 595 30.71 10.55 -16.13
CA LYS A 595 30.92 9.15 -16.52
C LYS A 595 29.91 8.27 -15.79
N SER A 596 29.50 7.16 -16.40
CA SER A 596 28.63 6.18 -15.74
C SER A 596 29.25 4.80 -15.62
N GLY A 597 28.93 4.10 -14.54
CA GLY A 597 29.46 2.78 -14.21
C GLY A 597 28.59 2.05 -13.19
N ARG A 598 29.15 1.00 -12.58
CA ARG A 598 28.60 0.37 -11.38
C ARG A 598 29.48 0.72 -10.18
N MET A 599 28.87 0.82 -9.01
CA MET A 599 29.52 1.26 -7.79
C MET A 599 28.94 0.51 -6.60
N ARG A 600 29.81 -0.06 -5.77
CA ARG A 600 29.44 -0.62 -4.47
C ARG A 600 29.53 0.49 -3.42
N VAL A 601 28.44 0.69 -2.68
CA VAL A 601 28.25 1.87 -1.84
C VAL A 601 27.95 1.45 -0.41
N LEU A 602 28.56 2.14 0.55
CA LEU A 602 28.04 2.28 1.90
C LEU A 602 27.26 3.61 1.96
N MET A 603 25.94 3.51 1.97
CA MET A 603 25.06 4.66 2.01
C MET A 603 24.79 5.07 3.45
N THR A 604 25.02 6.34 3.78
CA THR A 604 24.88 6.90 5.13
C THR A 604 23.82 7.99 5.22
#